data_AF-A0A6M3JH62-F1
#
_entry.id   AF-A0A6M3JH62-F1
#
_cell.length_a   1.000
_cell.length_b   1.000
_cell.length_c   1.000
_cell.angle_alpha   90.00
_cell.angle_beta   90.00
_cell.angle_gamma   90.00
#
_symmetry.space_group_name_H-M   'P 1'
#
loop_
_entity.id
_entity.type
_entity.pdbx_description
1 polymer ?
#
loop_
_entity_poly.entity_id
_entity_poly.type
_entity_poly.pdbx_seq_one_letter_code
_entity_poly.pdbx_strand_id
1 'polypeptide(L)'
;MKGYTPTELIQWTPPLNPYIIGSDILLQQGTLMVYGREETWKSMLIGLDMAFKIATGQPWFGYNTIASPIYIFQTEIPQAPLRKRMIKYMSGNKTTSNQIWYSSELYMKLDKGWGYAELEKEIIRTQPKVLIIDPIFSSMSGKLVDDYDVGLFLDRMDMLRSKYKLAIIMIHHTRIAEHNEGQAFHYGADEIFGSSRWPRWMDSIIFVDKISDDESTGLVHLDLTFEKTRHTEAKLPQLHIVARRSDLVFSVNGNKL
;
A
#
# COMPACT_ATOMS: atom_id res chain seq x y z
N MET A 1 -24.32 -7.10 15.80
CA MET A 1 -23.28 -6.20 16.34
C MET A 1 -23.51 -6.11 17.85
N LYS A 2 -22.47 -6.23 18.68
CA LYS A 2 -22.56 -5.95 20.13
C LYS A 2 -22.10 -4.52 20.35
N GLY A 3 -22.97 -3.67 20.92
CA GLY A 3 -22.58 -2.35 21.40
C GLY A 3 -21.91 -2.46 22.78
N TYR A 4 -21.01 -1.53 23.08
CA TYR A 4 -20.40 -1.37 24.39
C TYR A 4 -20.80 0.00 24.95
N THR A 5 -21.18 0.05 26.22
CA THR A 5 -21.26 1.31 26.98
C THR A 5 -19.85 1.91 27.12
N PRO A 6 -19.71 3.22 27.42
CA PRO A 6 -18.40 3.84 27.63
C PRO A 6 -17.55 3.10 28.69
N THR A 7 -18.18 2.64 29.78
CA THR A 7 -17.50 1.87 30.82
C THR A 7 -17.02 0.51 30.31
N GLU A 8 -17.86 -0.22 29.58
CA GLU A 8 -17.46 -1.51 29.01
C GLU A 8 -16.36 -1.34 27.95
N LEU A 9 -16.37 -0.24 27.19
CA LEU A 9 -15.35 0.03 26.17
C LEU A 9 -13.99 0.34 26.81
N ILE A 10 -13.97 1.10 27.92
CA ILE A 10 -12.74 1.36 28.69
C ILE A 10 -12.19 0.06 29.29
N GLN A 11 -13.07 -0.86 29.71
CA GLN A 11 -12.67 -2.15 30.27
C GLN A 11 -12.31 -3.19 29.21
N TRP A 12 -12.67 -2.96 27.95
CA TRP A 12 -12.39 -3.89 26.87
C TRP A 12 -10.90 -3.90 26.55
N THR A 13 -10.28 -5.08 26.63
CA THR A 13 -8.89 -5.25 26.25
C THR A 13 -8.77 -5.35 24.73
N PRO A 14 -8.04 -4.42 24.09
CA PRO A 14 -7.79 -4.52 22.66
C PRO A 14 -6.96 -5.77 22.33
N PRO A 15 -6.97 -6.22 21.06
CA PRO A 15 -6.02 -7.24 20.63
C PRO A 15 -4.58 -6.79 20.91
N LEU A 16 -3.70 -7.74 21.23
CA LEU A 16 -2.31 -7.51 21.66
C LEU A 16 -1.52 -6.52 20.80
N ASN A 17 -1.78 -6.48 19.50
CA ASN A 17 -1.12 -5.58 18.56
C ASN A 17 -2.18 -4.77 17.79
N PRO A 18 -2.41 -3.48 18.09
CA PRO A 18 -3.46 -2.71 17.44
C PRO A 18 -3.10 -2.32 15.99
N TYR A 19 -1.82 -2.36 15.62
CA TYR A 19 -1.31 -1.94 14.32
C TYR A 19 -0.50 -3.02 13.59
N ILE A 20 -0.34 -2.82 12.28
CA ILE A 20 0.59 -3.52 11.39
C ILE A 20 1.86 -2.68 11.18
N ILE A 21 1.70 -1.36 10.98
CA ILE A 21 2.79 -0.38 10.93
C ILE A 21 2.53 0.65 12.04
N GLY A 22 3.55 0.91 12.85
CA GLY A 22 3.51 1.81 14.00
C GLY A 22 3.21 3.25 13.62
N SER A 23 2.99 4.08 14.64
CA SER A 23 2.42 5.43 14.48
C SER A 23 1.11 5.39 13.68
N ASP A 24 0.28 4.36 13.90
CA ASP A 24 -1.02 4.16 13.27
C ASP A 24 -1.09 4.38 11.75
N ILE A 25 0.04 4.20 11.05
CA ILE A 25 0.13 4.29 9.59
C ILE A 25 -0.76 3.22 8.96
N LEU A 26 -0.75 2.01 9.55
CA LEU A 26 -1.63 0.93 9.14
C LEU A 26 -2.09 0.16 10.38
N LEU A 27 -3.35 0.37 10.78
CA LEU A 27 -3.99 -0.38 11.85
C LEU A 27 -4.33 -1.83 11.43
N GLN A 28 -4.59 -2.70 12.41
CA GLN A 28 -5.27 -3.96 12.09
C GLN A 28 -6.65 -3.68 11.49
N GLN A 29 -6.95 -4.30 10.34
CA GLN A 29 -8.13 -3.96 9.54
C GLN A 29 -8.17 -2.49 9.09
N GLY A 30 -7.06 -1.76 9.11
CA GLY A 30 -6.97 -0.41 8.57
C GLY A 30 -6.82 -0.41 7.05
N THR A 31 -6.97 0.76 6.46
CA THR A 31 -6.84 0.98 5.01
C THR A 31 -5.77 2.03 4.70
N LEU A 32 -4.88 1.72 3.77
CA LEU A 32 -3.80 2.61 3.32
C LEU A 32 -3.83 2.73 1.80
N MET A 33 -3.78 3.96 1.30
CA MET A 33 -3.52 4.22 -0.12
C MET A 33 -2.12 4.78 -0.29
N VAL A 34 -1.42 4.28 -1.31
CA VAL A 34 -0.16 4.85 -1.78
C VAL A 34 -0.36 5.30 -3.21
N TYR A 35 -0.15 6.57 -3.48
CA TYR A 35 -0.38 7.11 -4.81
C TYR A 35 0.78 7.99 -5.27
N GLY A 36 0.82 8.24 -6.58
CA GLY A 36 1.83 9.05 -7.23
C GLY A 36 1.84 8.75 -8.71
N ARG A 37 2.65 9.51 -9.47
CA ARG A 37 2.74 9.36 -10.93
C ARG A 37 3.18 7.96 -11.32
N GLU A 38 2.87 7.58 -12.55
CA GLU A 38 3.44 6.38 -13.18
C GLU A 38 4.97 6.44 -13.10
N GLU A 39 5.62 5.28 -12.97
CA GLU A 39 7.09 5.17 -12.89
C GLU A 39 7.77 5.85 -11.67
N THR A 40 7.01 6.12 -10.61
CA THR A 40 7.49 6.64 -9.31
C THR A 40 7.86 5.54 -8.31
N TRP A 41 8.24 4.34 -8.79
CA TRP A 41 8.77 3.24 -7.95
C TRP A 41 7.86 2.68 -6.84
N LYS A 42 6.57 3.06 -6.79
CA LYS A 42 5.60 2.64 -5.76
C LYS A 42 5.52 1.13 -5.57
N SER A 43 5.43 0.37 -6.65
CA SER A 43 5.39 -1.11 -6.59
C SER A 43 6.67 -1.72 -6.00
N MET A 44 7.83 -1.09 -6.21
CA MET A 44 9.09 -1.53 -5.59
C MET A 44 9.12 -1.14 -4.10
N LEU A 45 8.69 0.07 -3.77
CA LEU A 45 8.69 0.58 -2.40
C LEU A 45 7.69 -0.15 -1.50
N ILE A 46 6.48 -0.39 -2.00
CA ILE A 46 5.37 -0.94 -1.22
C ILE A 46 5.26 -2.45 -1.46
N GLY A 47 5.21 -2.85 -2.72
CA GLY A 47 5.07 -4.25 -3.12
C GLY A 47 6.32 -5.08 -2.87
N LEU A 48 7.49 -4.49 -2.60
CA LEU A 48 8.67 -5.22 -2.13
C LEU A 48 9.09 -4.74 -0.74
N ASP A 49 9.55 -3.50 -0.59
CA ASP A 49 10.23 -3.10 0.64
C ASP A 49 9.30 -3.13 1.87
N MET A 50 8.20 -2.38 1.84
CA MET A 50 7.21 -2.40 2.91
C MET A 50 6.69 -3.82 3.18
N ALA A 51 6.37 -4.59 2.13
CA ALA A 51 5.89 -5.95 2.28
C ALA A 51 6.90 -6.85 3.03
N PHE A 52 8.19 -6.81 2.68
CA PHE A 52 9.21 -7.57 3.39
C PHE A 52 9.41 -7.07 4.82
N LYS A 53 9.39 -5.76 5.07
CA LYS A 53 9.49 -5.22 6.43
C LYS A 53 8.34 -5.70 7.31
N ILE A 54 7.10 -5.60 6.83
CA ILE A 54 5.91 -6.12 7.54
C ILE A 54 6.01 -7.64 7.75
N ALA A 55 6.34 -8.41 6.71
CA ALA A 55 6.35 -9.88 6.82
C ALA A 55 7.44 -10.41 7.76
N THR A 56 8.50 -9.63 7.99
CA THR A 56 9.62 -9.99 8.86
C THR A 56 9.61 -9.26 10.21
N GLY A 57 8.64 -8.35 10.44
CA GLY A 57 8.57 -7.52 11.65
C GLY A 57 9.72 -6.52 11.77
N GLN A 58 10.38 -6.18 10.66
CA GLN A 58 11.47 -5.21 10.64
C GLN A 58 10.91 -3.79 10.52
N PRO A 59 11.54 -2.77 11.12
CA PRO A 59 11.10 -1.40 10.96
C PRO A 59 11.09 -0.96 9.50
N TRP A 60 10.04 -0.24 9.09
CA TRP A 60 9.94 0.41 7.80
C TRP A 60 10.20 1.90 7.97
N PHE A 61 11.41 2.35 7.60
CA PHE A 61 11.89 3.73 7.77
C PHE A 61 11.74 4.29 9.18
N GLY A 62 11.93 3.44 10.20
CA GLY A 62 11.83 3.81 11.62
C GLY A 62 10.48 3.56 12.27
N TYR A 63 9.46 3.25 11.47
CA TYR A 63 8.17 2.81 11.98
C TYR A 63 8.21 1.30 12.23
N ASN A 64 8.02 0.89 13.49
CA ASN A 64 7.98 -0.52 13.86
C ASN A 64 6.88 -1.26 13.09
N THR A 65 7.13 -2.50 12.70
CA THR A 65 6.12 -3.34 12.05
C THR A 65 5.86 -4.60 12.88
N ILE A 66 4.66 -5.15 12.74
CA ILE A 66 4.30 -6.44 13.34
C ILE A 66 4.37 -7.51 12.26
N ALA A 67 5.19 -8.54 12.50
CA ALA A 67 5.35 -9.69 11.62
C ALA A 67 3.99 -10.27 11.22
N SER A 68 3.63 -10.10 9.94
CA SER A 68 2.28 -10.37 9.45
C SER A 68 2.33 -11.00 8.06
N PRO A 69 1.57 -12.08 7.78
CA PRO A 69 1.50 -12.64 6.45
C PRO A 69 0.80 -11.71 5.44
N ILE A 70 1.31 -11.65 4.22
CA ILE A 70 0.90 -10.68 3.19
C ILE A 70 0.54 -11.37 1.89
N TYR A 71 -0.57 -10.97 1.30
CA TYR A 71 -0.93 -11.34 -0.05
C TYR A 71 -0.87 -10.11 -0.95
N ILE A 72 -0.13 -10.19 -2.06
CA ILE A 72 0.05 -9.11 -3.02
C ILE A 72 -0.58 -9.55 -4.32
N PHE A 73 -1.69 -8.90 -4.64
CA PHE A 73 -2.37 -9.04 -5.92
C PHE A 73 -1.87 -7.94 -6.86
N GLN A 74 -1.11 -8.33 -7.88
CA GLN A 74 -0.68 -7.39 -8.91
C GLN A 74 -1.09 -7.81 -10.32
N THR A 75 -1.37 -6.80 -11.14
CA THR A 75 -1.99 -6.95 -12.46
C THR A 75 -1.14 -6.37 -13.60
N GLU A 76 0.09 -5.91 -13.33
CA GLU A 76 0.92 -5.22 -14.32
C GLU A 76 2.14 -6.00 -14.81
N ILE A 77 2.79 -6.73 -13.92
CA ILE A 77 4.12 -7.28 -14.18
C ILE A 77 4.00 -8.78 -14.39
N PRO A 78 4.39 -9.33 -15.54
CA PRO A 78 4.41 -10.78 -15.73
C PRO A 78 5.34 -11.49 -14.73
N GLN A 79 5.07 -12.78 -14.47
CA GLN A 79 5.78 -13.57 -13.45
C GLN A 79 7.31 -13.58 -13.60
N ALA A 80 7.84 -13.66 -14.82
CA ALA A 80 9.30 -13.71 -15.05
C ALA A 80 10.03 -12.42 -14.62
N PRO A 81 9.61 -11.21 -15.05
CA PRO A 81 10.16 -9.96 -14.52
C PRO A 81 9.92 -9.78 -13.01
N LEU A 82 8.77 -10.21 -12.48
CA LEU A 82 8.51 -10.19 -11.04
C LEU A 82 9.54 -11.03 -10.26
N ARG A 83 9.83 -12.25 -10.74
CA ARG A 83 10.87 -13.12 -10.18
C ARG A 83 12.25 -12.44 -10.19
N LYS A 84 12.59 -11.71 -11.25
CA LYS A 84 13.87 -10.96 -11.32
C LYS A 84 13.92 -9.87 -10.25
N ARG A 85 12.82 -9.12 -10.06
CA ARG A 85 12.72 -8.10 -8.99
C ARG A 85 12.87 -8.74 -7.60
N MET A 86 12.24 -9.89 -7.39
CA MET A 86 12.31 -10.63 -6.13
C MET A 86 13.74 -11.04 -5.79
N ILE A 87 14.43 -11.71 -6.71
CA ILE A 87 15.83 -12.15 -6.52
C ILE A 87 16.72 -10.95 -6.19
N LYS A 88 16.53 -9.84 -6.92
CA LYS A 88 17.31 -8.63 -6.76
C LYS A 88 17.13 -8.01 -5.38
N TYR A 89 15.87 -7.84 -4.96
CA TYR A 89 15.54 -7.27 -3.65
C TYR A 89 16.02 -8.17 -2.50
N MET A 90 15.73 -9.47 -2.56
CA MET A 90 16.14 -10.43 -1.52
C MET A 90 17.66 -10.50 -1.37
N SER A 91 18.41 -10.47 -2.47
CA SER A 91 19.88 -10.49 -2.44
C SER A 91 20.44 -9.18 -1.88
N GLY A 92 19.92 -8.03 -2.32
CA GLY A 92 20.36 -6.70 -1.86
C GLY A 92 20.11 -6.45 -0.38
N ASN A 93 18.92 -6.83 0.08
CA ASN A 93 18.47 -6.64 1.46
C ASN A 93 18.81 -7.82 2.39
N LYS A 94 19.44 -8.88 1.85
CA LYS A 94 19.80 -10.12 2.57
C LYS A 94 18.62 -10.68 3.39
N THR A 95 17.44 -10.72 2.76
CA THR A 95 16.18 -11.08 3.40
C THR A 95 15.44 -12.16 2.63
N THR A 96 14.62 -12.92 3.35
CA THR A 96 13.71 -13.92 2.80
C THR A 96 12.47 -14.02 3.67
N SER A 97 11.34 -14.42 3.08
CA SER A 97 10.12 -14.68 3.83
C SER A 97 9.25 -15.70 3.10
N ASN A 98 8.71 -16.65 3.85
CA ASN A 98 7.69 -17.60 3.38
C ASN A 98 6.27 -17.11 3.72
N GLN A 99 6.13 -15.88 4.23
CA GLN A 99 4.85 -15.26 4.61
C GLN A 99 4.39 -14.21 3.60
N ILE A 100 4.93 -14.20 2.39
CA ILE A 100 4.52 -13.29 1.33
C ILE A 100 4.13 -14.11 0.10
N TRP A 101 2.91 -13.91 -0.38
CA TRP A 101 2.42 -14.49 -1.61
C TRP A 101 2.25 -13.39 -2.66
N TYR A 102 2.80 -13.63 -3.85
CA TYR A 102 2.66 -12.74 -4.99
C TYR A 102 1.81 -13.42 -6.06
N SER A 103 0.79 -12.71 -6.52
CA SER A 103 -0.08 -13.09 -7.61
C SER A 103 0.13 -12.12 -8.77
N SER A 104 0.21 -12.67 -9.99
CA SER A 104 0.57 -11.94 -11.21
C SER A 104 -0.51 -12.12 -12.27
N GLU A 105 -1.65 -11.46 -12.07
CA GLU A 105 -2.89 -11.74 -12.79
C GLU A 105 -3.27 -10.58 -13.71
N LEU A 106 -2.70 -10.55 -14.91
CA LEU A 106 -2.75 -9.38 -15.81
C LEU A 106 -4.15 -8.93 -16.25
N TYR A 107 -5.16 -9.81 -16.12
CA TYR A 107 -6.53 -9.56 -16.58
C TYR A 107 -7.57 -9.61 -15.46
N MET A 108 -7.17 -9.93 -14.22
CA MET A 108 -8.09 -10.23 -13.14
C MET A 108 -8.76 -8.96 -12.60
N LYS A 109 -10.08 -9.04 -12.39
CA LYS A 109 -10.93 -7.90 -11.99
C LYS A 109 -11.65 -8.20 -10.68
N LEU A 110 -11.25 -7.53 -9.61
CA LEU A 110 -11.77 -7.77 -8.26
C LEU A 110 -13.17 -7.19 -8.05
N ASP A 111 -13.62 -6.26 -8.92
CA ASP A 111 -15.01 -5.79 -8.96
C ASP A 111 -15.97 -6.79 -9.62
N LYS A 112 -15.44 -7.87 -10.21
CA LYS A 112 -16.26 -8.94 -10.81
C LYS A 112 -16.32 -10.14 -9.88
N GLY A 113 -17.46 -10.84 -9.88
CA GLY A 113 -17.70 -11.97 -8.98
C GLY A 113 -16.65 -13.09 -9.13
N TRP A 114 -16.18 -13.36 -10.35
CA TRP A 114 -15.14 -14.36 -10.59
C TRP A 114 -13.79 -13.94 -9.98
N GLY A 115 -13.36 -12.69 -10.17
CA GLY A 115 -12.08 -12.24 -9.63
C GLY A 115 -12.10 -12.09 -8.11
N TYR A 116 -13.22 -11.65 -7.56
CA TYR A 116 -13.47 -11.70 -6.11
C TYR A 116 -13.35 -13.12 -5.57
N ALA A 117 -13.99 -14.11 -6.22
CA ALA A 117 -14.00 -15.49 -5.76
C ALA A 117 -12.60 -16.15 -5.81
N GLU A 118 -11.82 -15.89 -6.86
CA GLU A 118 -10.44 -16.40 -6.93
C GLU A 118 -9.54 -15.75 -5.87
N LEU A 119 -9.66 -14.44 -5.66
CA LEU A 119 -8.94 -13.77 -4.58
C LEU A 119 -9.35 -14.32 -3.21
N GLU A 120 -10.65 -14.56 -2.98
CA GLU A 120 -11.16 -15.11 -1.72
C GLU A 120 -10.60 -16.51 -1.44
N LYS A 121 -10.51 -17.38 -2.46
CA LYS A 121 -9.87 -18.70 -2.32
C LYS A 121 -8.42 -18.58 -1.86
N GLU A 122 -7.67 -17.66 -2.45
CA GLU A 122 -6.28 -17.43 -2.09
C GLU A 122 -6.13 -16.83 -0.70
N ILE A 123 -7.03 -15.93 -0.29
CA ILE A 123 -7.10 -15.40 1.08
C ILE A 123 -7.39 -16.52 2.09
N ILE A 124 -8.31 -17.44 1.78
CA ILE A 124 -8.59 -18.62 2.63
C ILE A 124 -7.35 -19.51 2.74
N ARG A 125 -6.66 -19.76 1.62
CA ARG A 125 -5.48 -20.64 1.55
C ARG A 125 -4.27 -20.06 2.29
N THR A 126 -4.05 -18.75 2.18
CA THR A 126 -2.83 -18.08 2.68
C THR A 126 -3.02 -17.37 4.02
N GLN A 127 -4.27 -17.14 4.43
CA GLN A 127 -4.64 -16.44 5.66
C GLN A 127 -3.84 -15.15 5.91
N PRO A 128 -3.76 -14.23 4.93
CA PRO A 128 -2.99 -13.01 5.08
C PRO A 128 -3.60 -12.13 6.17
N LYS A 129 -2.79 -11.23 6.72
CA LYS A 129 -3.24 -10.10 7.55
C LYS A 129 -3.20 -8.79 6.79
N VAL A 130 -2.45 -8.74 5.69
CA VAL A 130 -2.37 -7.59 4.79
C VAL A 130 -2.65 -8.05 3.36
N LEU A 131 -3.58 -7.38 2.70
CA LEU A 131 -3.81 -7.50 1.26
C LEU A 131 -3.27 -6.24 0.57
N ILE A 132 -2.35 -6.40 -0.38
CA ILE A 132 -1.88 -5.29 -1.23
C ILE A 132 -2.46 -5.46 -2.63
N ILE A 133 -3.06 -4.40 -3.17
CA ILE A 133 -3.63 -4.34 -4.52
C ILE A 133 -2.78 -3.37 -5.35
N ASP A 134 -2.08 -3.89 -6.35
CA ASP A 134 -1.09 -3.14 -7.14
C ASP A 134 -1.25 -3.34 -8.66
N PRO A 135 -1.80 -2.36 -9.40
CA PRO A 135 -2.51 -1.16 -8.97
C PRO A 135 -4.03 -1.31 -9.09
N ILE A 136 -4.76 -0.38 -8.46
CA ILE A 136 -6.23 -0.39 -8.50
C ILE A 136 -6.78 -0.26 -9.93
N PHE A 137 -6.18 0.59 -10.77
CA PHE A 137 -6.76 0.94 -12.08
C PHE A 137 -6.92 -0.25 -13.02
N SER A 138 -6.03 -1.24 -12.93
CA SER A 138 -6.11 -2.48 -13.72
C SER A 138 -6.70 -3.64 -12.91
N SER A 139 -6.91 -3.48 -11.60
CA SER A 139 -7.61 -4.44 -10.73
C SER A 139 -9.14 -4.30 -10.74
N MET A 140 -9.65 -3.21 -11.32
CA MET A 140 -11.09 -2.92 -11.44
C MET A 140 -11.48 -2.71 -12.92
N SER A 141 -12.76 -2.95 -13.22
CA SER A 141 -13.36 -2.71 -14.55
C SER A 141 -14.22 -1.44 -14.60
N GLY A 142 -14.80 -1.05 -13.46
CA GLY A 142 -15.55 0.21 -13.32
C GLY A 142 -14.66 1.44 -13.46
N LYS A 143 -15.30 2.62 -13.58
CA LYS A 143 -14.61 3.90 -13.70
C LYS A 143 -14.13 4.36 -12.31
N LEU A 144 -12.83 4.60 -12.16
CA LEU A 144 -12.23 5.07 -10.90
C LEU A 144 -12.74 6.44 -10.43
N VAL A 145 -13.34 7.23 -11.32
CA VAL A 145 -13.94 8.54 -11.06
C VAL A 145 -15.43 8.47 -10.72
N ASP A 146 -16.07 7.33 -10.95
CA ASP A 146 -17.50 7.16 -10.74
C ASP A 146 -17.77 6.67 -9.30
N ASP A 147 -18.53 7.45 -8.55
CA ASP A 147 -18.83 7.17 -7.14
C ASP A 147 -19.59 5.85 -6.94
N TYR A 148 -20.40 5.42 -7.91
CA TYR A 148 -21.15 4.18 -7.81
C TYR A 148 -20.23 2.98 -8.04
N ASP A 149 -19.44 2.99 -9.11
CA ASP A 149 -18.47 1.93 -9.42
C ASP A 149 -17.44 1.76 -8.31
N VAL A 150 -16.88 2.88 -7.82
CA VAL A 150 -15.94 2.86 -6.69
C VAL A 150 -16.63 2.39 -5.42
N GLY A 151 -17.86 2.82 -5.15
CA GLY A 151 -18.65 2.34 -4.02
C GLY A 151 -18.77 0.81 -4.00
N LEU A 152 -19.19 0.22 -5.12
CA LEU A 152 -19.32 -1.24 -5.24
C LEU A 152 -18.00 -1.99 -5.07
N PHE A 153 -16.88 -1.40 -5.50
CA PHE A 153 -15.57 -1.98 -5.29
C PHE A 153 -15.18 -1.95 -3.81
N LEU A 154 -15.32 -0.79 -3.16
CA LEU A 154 -14.99 -0.60 -1.74
C LEU A 154 -15.86 -1.46 -0.84
N ASP A 155 -17.15 -1.61 -1.12
CA ASP A 155 -18.05 -2.49 -0.36
C ASP A 155 -17.56 -3.94 -0.38
N ARG A 156 -17.07 -4.43 -1.52
CA ARG A 156 -16.46 -5.78 -1.62
C ARG A 156 -15.16 -5.88 -0.82
N MET A 157 -14.34 -4.83 -0.83
CA MET A 157 -13.13 -4.78 -0.02
C MET A 157 -13.46 -4.80 1.47
N ASP A 158 -14.52 -4.11 1.89
CA ASP A 158 -15.03 -4.14 3.25
C ASP A 158 -15.58 -5.52 3.65
N MET A 159 -16.21 -6.24 2.72
CA MET A 159 -16.61 -7.64 2.95
C MET A 159 -15.38 -8.52 3.25
N LEU A 160 -14.33 -8.44 2.43
CA LEU A 160 -13.09 -9.21 2.66
C LEU A 160 -12.41 -8.80 3.97
N ARG A 161 -12.27 -7.50 4.21
CA ARG A 161 -11.67 -6.92 5.42
C ARG A 161 -12.39 -7.38 6.67
N SER A 162 -13.71 -7.28 6.70
CA SER A 162 -14.54 -7.67 7.84
C SER A 162 -14.52 -9.18 8.09
N LYS A 163 -14.62 -9.98 7.02
CA LYS A 163 -14.68 -11.45 7.09
C LYS A 163 -13.34 -12.07 7.47
N TYR A 164 -12.24 -11.58 6.89
CA TYR A 164 -10.90 -12.18 7.04
C TYR A 164 -9.95 -11.38 7.93
N LYS A 165 -10.41 -10.24 8.48
CA LYS A 165 -9.63 -9.37 9.38
C LYS A 165 -8.36 -8.83 8.72
N LEU A 166 -8.49 -8.39 7.47
CA LEU A 166 -7.38 -7.89 6.63
C LEU A 166 -7.19 -6.39 6.79
N ALA A 167 -5.95 -5.93 6.97
CA ALA A 167 -5.59 -4.59 6.54
C ALA A 167 -5.46 -4.56 5.00
N ILE A 168 -5.83 -3.47 4.35
CA ILE A 168 -5.80 -3.34 2.88
C ILE A 168 -4.91 -2.17 2.49
N ILE A 169 -3.93 -2.43 1.62
CA ILE A 169 -3.08 -1.42 1.00
C ILE A 169 -3.41 -1.36 -0.49
N MET A 170 -3.63 -0.16 -1.02
CA MET A 170 -3.91 0.01 -2.44
C MET A 170 -2.92 0.96 -3.09
N ILE A 171 -2.42 0.59 -4.27
CA ILE A 171 -1.51 1.42 -5.06
C ILE A 171 -2.27 2.07 -6.20
N HIS A 172 -2.24 3.40 -6.26
CA HIS A 172 -2.97 4.20 -7.25
C HIS A 172 -2.02 5.05 -8.09
N HIS A 173 -2.34 5.24 -9.37
CA HIS A 173 -1.58 6.09 -10.28
C HIS A 173 -2.33 7.40 -10.47
N THR A 174 -1.64 8.53 -10.31
CA THR A 174 -2.18 9.83 -10.71
C THR A 174 -1.85 10.12 -12.16
N ARG A 175 -2.81 10.72 -12.88
CA ARG A 175 -2.58 11.34 -14.20
C ARG A 175 -2.45 12.84 -14.00
N ILE A 176 -1.49 13.45 -14.67
CA ILE A 176 -1.26 14.89 -14.65
C ILE A 176 -2.46 15.58 -15.32
N ALA A 177 -3.09 16.55 -14.65
CA ALA A 177 -3.79 17.59 -15.37
C ALA A 177 -2.72 18.54 -15.92
N GLU A 178 -2.38 18.43 -17.20
CA GLU A 178 -1.56 19.46 -17.85
C GLU A 178 -2.36 20.77 -17.77
N HIS A 179 -1.90 21.72 -16.96
CA HIS A 179 -2.31 23.11 -17.05
C HIS A 179 -1.19 23.91 -17.71
N ASN A 180 -1.59 24.83 -18.59
CA ASN A 180 -0.83 25.44 -19.69
C ASN A 180 0.39 26.32 -19.30
N GLU A 181 1.02 26.13 -18.14
CA GLU A 181 2.11 27.01 -17.68
C GLU A 181 3.31 26.26 -17.04
N GLY A 182 3.51 24.98 -17.39
CA GLY A 182 4.76 24.25 -17.09
C GLY A 182 5.06 23.99 -15.60
N GLN A 183 4.18 24.42 -14.68
CA GLN A 183 4.26 24.10 -13.26
C GLN A 183 3.24 23.02 -12.91
N ALA A 184 3.75 21.86 -12.48
CA ALA A 184 2.93 20.85 -11.83
C ALA A 184 2.63 21.34 -10.41
N PHE A 185 1.41 21.81 -10.16
CA PHE A 185 0.92 22.06 -8.81
C PHE A 185 0.45 20.73 -8.21
N HIS A 186 0.86 20.46 -6.96
CA HIS A 186 0.34 19.36 -6.15
C HIS A 186 -0.70 19.88 -5.16
N TYR A 187 -1.98 19.58 -5.38
CA TYR A 187 -3.11 19.92 -4.50
C TYR A 187 -3.34 18.94 -3.34
N GLY A 188 -2.38 18.05 -3.04
CA GLY A 188 -2.47 17.09 -1.93
C GLY A 188 -3.45 15.94 -2.18
N ALA A 189 -4.10 15.41 -1.14
CA ALA A 189 -5.00 14.25 -1.23
C ALA A 189 -6.23 14.49 -2.12
N ASP A 190 -6.56 15.74 -2.42
CA ASP A 190 -7.60 16.11 -3.39
C ASP A 190 -7.18 15.80 -4.85
N GLU A 191 -5.89 15.55 -5.10
CA GLU A 191 -5.35 15.02 -6.37
C GLU A 191 -5.38 13.50 -6.49
N ILE A 192 -5.98 12.79 -5.52
CA ILE A 192 -6.43 11.42 -5.78
C ILE A 192 -7.59 11.56 -6.78
N PHE A 193 -7.24 11.85 -8.04
CA PHE A 193 -8.16 12.05 -9.14
C PHE A 193 -8.91 10.74 -9.32
N GLY A 194 -10.18 10.78 -8.91
CA GLY A 194 -11.02 9.62 -8.64
C GLY A 194 -12.26 10.05 -7.85
N SER A 195 -13.13 9.08 -7.58
CA SER A 195 -14.27 9.27 -6.68
C SER A 195 -13.84 9.84 -5.34
N SER A 196 -14.62 10.79 -4.80
CA SER A 196 -14.42 11.32 -3.44
C SER A 196 -14.49 10.24 -2.35
N ARG A 197 -14.97 9.03 -2.69
CA ARG A 197 -15.01 7.88 -1.82
C ARG A 197 -13.63 7.32 -1.49
N TRP A 198 -12.64 7.43 -2.38
CA TRP A 198 -11.29 6.92 -2.13
C TRP A 198 -10.67 7.53 -0.87
N PRO A 199 -10.42 8.85 -0.80
CA PRO A 199 -9.81 9.44 0.38
C PRO A 199 -10.69 9.31 1.62
N ARG A 200 -12.03 9.20 1.48
CA ARG A 200 -12.94 9.01 2.61
C ARG A 200 -12.83 7.62 3.24
N TRP A 201 -12.64 6.58 2.42
CA TRP A 201 -12.52 5.19 2.86
C TRP A 201 -11.14 4.86 3.43
N MET A 202 -10.09 5.56 2.98
CA MET A 202 -8.74 5.36 3.48
C MET A 202 -8.56 5.92 4.90
N ASP A 203 -7.85 5.20 5.77
CA ASP A 203 -7.41 5.71 7.07
C ASP A 203 -6.11 6.49 6.92
N SER A 204 -5.20 5.96 6.11
CA SER A 204 -3.93 6.61 5.78
C SER A 204 -3.75 6.77 4.27
N ILE A 205 -3.08 7.85 3.88
CA ILE A 205 -2.76 8.19 2.49
C ILE A 205 -1.31 8.65 2.44
N ILE A 206 -0.54 8.00 1.58
CA ILE A 206 0.86 8.33 1.32
C ILE A 206 0.98 8.76 -0.15
N PHE A 207 1.51 9.96 -0.36
CA PHE A 207 1.94 10.41 -1.67
C PHE A 207 3.43 10.09 -1.86
N VAL A 208 3.79 9.54 -3.01
CA VAL A 208 5.17 9.28 -3.40
C VAL A 208 5.49 10.10 -4.65
N ASP A 209 6.53 10.92 -4.55
CA ASP A 209 7.08 11.68 -5.65
C ASP A 209 8.49 11.20 -6.03
N LYS A 210 8.84 11.27 -7.30
CA LYS A 210 10.18 10.91 -7.81
C LYS A 210 10.95 12.19 -8.08
N ILE A 211 11.85 12.54 -7.17
CA ILE A 211 12.68 13.74 -7.25
C ILE A 211 13.74 13.59 -8.34
N SER A 212 14.43 12.45 -8.36
CA SER A 212 15.43 12.17 -9.38
C SER A 212 15.61 10.68 -9.61
N ASP A 213 16.10 10.35 -10.80
CA ASP A 213 16.33 8.99 -11.25
C ASP A 213 17.61 8.96 -12.10
N ASP A 214 18.75 8.86 -11.42
CA ASP A 214 20.06 9.01 -12.05
C ASP A 214 20.65 7.64 -12.39
N GLU A 215 20.68 7.33 -13.69
CA GLU A 215 21.24 6.07 -14.18
C GLU A 215 22.77 5.99 -14.01
N SER A 216 23.48 7.11 -13.99
CA SER A 216 24.94 7.14 -13.89
C SER A 216 25.41 6.76 -12.48
N THR A 217 24.71 7.22 -11.46
CA THR A 217 24.96 6.84 -10.05
C THR A 217 24.17 5.60 -9.64
N GLY A 218 23.11 5.26 -10.39
CA GLY A 218 22.19 4.19 -10.05
C GLY A 218 21.32 4.51 -8.84
N LEU A 219 21.17 5.79 -8.49
CA LEU A 219 20.38 6.25 -7.34
C LEU A 219 19.06 6.85 -7.80
N VAL A 220 18.01 6.52 -7.07
CA VAL A 220 16.68 7.11 -7.23
C VAL A 220 16.32 7.81 -5.94
N HIS A 221 15.96 9.08 -6.03
CA HIS A 221 15.51 9.88 -4.90
C HIS A 221 13.99 10.01 -4.96
N LEU A 222 13.33 9.60 -3.88
CA LEU A 222 11.89 9.62 -3.73
C LEU A 222 11.53 10.44 -2.49
N ASP A 223 10.45 11.20 -2.59
CA ASP A 223 9.84 11.85 -1.44
C ASP A 223 8.55 11.12 -1.08
N LEU A 224 8.37 10.87 0.22
CA LEU A 224 7.19 10.20 0.76
C LEU A 224 6.51 11.14 1.75
N THR A 225 5.29 11.56 1.41
CA THR A 225 4.49 12.50 2.19
C THR A 225 3.28 11.79 2.78
N PHE A 226 3.11 11.86 4.10
CA PHE A 226 1.91 11.40 4.79
C PHE A 226 0.83 12.49 4.72
N GLU A 227 -0.07 12.38 3.75
CA GLU A 227 -1.10 13.40 3.52
C GLU A 227 -2.33 13.20 4.40
N LYS A 228 -2.60 11.95 4.75
CA LYS A 228 -3.66 11.59 5.69
C LYS A 228 -3.18 10.49 6.61
N THR A 229 -3.43 10.66 7.89
CA THR A 229 -3.23 9.65 8.92
C THR A 229 -4.33 9.83 9.97
N ARG A 230 -5.46 9.16 9.79
CA ARG A 230 -6.70 9.42 10.55
C ARG A 230 -6.53 9.25 12.06
N HIS A 231 -5.66 8.33 12.48
CA HIS A 231 -5.55 7.88 13.86
C HIS A 231 -4.27 8.35 14.58
N THR A 232 -3.34 8.96 13.86
CA THR A 232 -2.10 9.47 14.47
C THR A 232 -2.37 10.66 15.36
N GLU A 233 -1.72 10.69 16.52
CA GLU A 233 -1.77 11.84 17.43
C GLU A 233 -1.08 13.10 16.88
N ALA A 234 -0.05 12.92 16.05
CA ALA A 234 0.75 14.01 15.49
C ALA A 234 0.99 13.82 13.99
N LYS A 235 1.22 14.94 13.30
CA LYS A 235 1.59 14.95 11.88
C LYS A 235 2.94 14.24 11.69
N LEU A 236 2.96 13.23 10.83
CA LEU A 236 4.19 12.51 10.51
C LEU A 236 5.07 13.34 9.56
N PRO A 237 6.41 13.33 9.75
CA PRO A 237 7.32 14.04 8.88
C PRO A 237 7.38 13.38 7.50
N GLN A 238 7.63 14.20 6.48
CA GLN A 238 7.99 13.70 5.15
C GLN A 238 9.29 12.88 5.24
N LEU A 239 9.39 11.81 4.45
CA LEU A 239 10.61 11.02 4.33
C LEU A 239 11.27 11.26 2.96
N HIS A 240 12.57 11.52 2.98
CA HIS A 240 13.40 11.53 1.78
C HIS A 240 14.07 10.17 1.65
N ILE A 241 13.68 9.39 0.64
CA ILE A 241 14.12 8.02 0.44
C ILE A 241 15.13 7.99 -0.71
N VAL A 242 16.24 7.29 -0.51
CA VAL A 242 17.20 6.94 -1.55
C VAL A 242 17.07 5.45 -1.81
N ALA A 243 16.80 5.09 -3.06
CA ALA A 243 16.76 3.72 -3.53
C ALA A 243 17.92 3.44 -4.48
N ARG A 244 18.56 2.28 -4.34
CA ARG A 244 19.60 1.84 -5.26
C ARG A 244 19.03 0.96 -6.35
N ARG A 245 19.26 1.33 -7.61
CA ARG A 245 18.84 0.56 -8.78
C ARG A 245 19.49 -0.80 -8.85
N SER A 246 20.71 -0.99 -8.34
CA SER A 246 21.45 -2.25 -8.48
C SER A 246 20.89 -3.39 -7.64
N ASP A 247 20.31 -3.09 -6.48
CA ASP A 247 19.96 -4.10 -5.47
C ASP A 247 18.62 -3.84 -4.75
N LEU A 248 17.91 -2.76 -5.12
CA LEU A 248 16.62 -2.37 -4.56
C LEU A 248 16.67 -2.21 -3.03
N VAL A 249 17.79 -1.71 -2.51
CA VAL A 249 17.90 -1.28 -1.10
C VAL A 249 17.36 0.14 -1.00
N PHE A 250 16.48 0.35 -0.02
CA PHE A 250 15.89 1.65 0.30
C PHE A 250 16.41 2.14 1.64
N SER A 251 16.73 3.43 1.73
CA SER A 251 17.20 4.09 2.95
C SER A 251 16.67 5.50 3.04
N VAL A 252 16.46 6.02 4.25
CA VAL A 252 16.13 7.44 4.46
C VAL A 252 17.41 8.28 4.39
N ASN A 253 17.40 9.35 3.60
CA ASN A 253 18.49 10.31 3.52
C ASN A 253 18.50 11.13 4.82
N GLY A 254 19.60 11.07 5.59
CA GLY A 254 19.82 12.00 6.71
C GLY A 254 19.49 11.54 8.13
N ASN A 255 19.31 10.24 8.42
CA ASN A 255 19.63 9.69 9.75
C ASN A 255 19.66 8.14 9.75
N LYS A 256 20.72 7.59 10.36
CA LYS A 256 20.60 6.34 11.10
C LYS A 256 19.56 6.61 12.19
N LEU A 257 18.45 5.88 12.17
CA LEU A 257 17.66 5.71 13.39
C LEU A 257 18.49 4.96 14.43
#